data_AF-A0A9D0P1D7-F1
#
_entry.id   AF-A0A9D0P1D7-F1
#
_cell.length_a   1.000
_cell.length_b   1.000
_cell.length_c   1.000
_cell.angle_alpha   90.00
_cell.angle_beta   90.00
_cell.angle_gamma   90.00
#
_symmetry.space_group_name_H-M   'P 1'
#
loop_
_entity.id
_entity.type
_entity.pdbx_description
1 polymer ?
#
loop_
_entity_poly.entity_id
_entity_poly.type
_entity_poly.pdbx_seq_one_letter_code
_entity_poly.pdbx_strand_id
1 'polypeptide(L)'
;LLRTMFDPRNNLSNDVSDQLVAHFGERVYNTIIPRNIRLAEAPSHGIPILHYDRDSRGALSYLALAGEILRRDVGAESSEITT
;
A
#
# COMPACT_ATOMS: atom_id res chain seq x y z
N LEU A 1 2.26 -8.52 -2.68
CA LEU A 1 1.04 -8.64 -1.85
C LEU A 1 0.83 -7.32 -1.12
N LEU A 2 -0.34 -6.70 -1.27
CA LEU A 2 -0.66 -5.40 -0.67
C LEU A 2 -1.71 -5.57 0.43
N ARG A 3 -1.50 -4.92 1.58
CA ARG A 3 -2.46 -4.88 2.68
C ARG A 3 -3.35 -3.65 2.52
N THR A 4 -4.65 -3.84 2.30
CA THR A 4 -5.63 -2.78 2.07
C THR A 4 -6.73 -2.75 3.14
N MET A 5 -7.41 -1.61 3.26
CA MET A 5 -8.44 -1.36 4.29
C MET A 5 -7.98 -1.67 5.72
N PHE A 6 -6.68 -1.51 5.98
CA PHE A 6 -6.07 -1.87 7.25
C PHE A 6 -6.53 -0.94 8.38
N ASP A 7 -6.82 -1.51 9.54
CA ASP A 7 -7.21 -0.78 10.72
C ASP A 7 -6.40 -1.28 11.93
N PRO A 8 -5.45 -0.47 12.46
CA PRO A 8 -4.57 -0.89 13.54
C PRO A 8 -5.31 -1.16 14.86
N ARG A 9 -6.56 -0.70 14.98
CA ARG A 9 -7.39 -0.91 16.19
C ARG A 9 -8.02 -2.31 16.23
N ASN A 10 -8.00 -3.02 15.10
CA ASN A 10 -8.57 -4.35 14.97
C ASN A 10 -7.49 -5.42 15.11
N ASN A 11 -7.54 -6.20 16.19
CA ASN A 11 -6.58 -7.28 16.45
C ASN A 11 -6.49 -8.28 15.29
N LEU A 12 -7.62 -8.65 14.67
CA LEU A 12 -7.60 -9.55 13.50
C LEU A 12 -6.83 -8.95 12.32
N SER A 13 -6.95 -7.63 12.11
CA SER A 13 -6.18 -6.96 11.04
C SER A 13 -4.67 -6.99 11.33
N ASN A 14 -4.28 -6.85 12.59
CA ASN A 14 -2.88 -6.96 13.03
C ASN A 14 -2.39 -8.41 12.84
N ASP A 15 -3.10 -9.40 13.37
CA ASP A 15 -2.73 -10.81 13.30
C ASP A 15 -2.57 -11.30 11.85
N VAL A 16 -3.51 -10.93 10.96
CA VAL A 16 -3.44 -11.28 9.54
C VAL A 16 -2.26 -10.58 8.86
N SER A 17 -2.00 -9.30 9.20
CA SER A 17 -0.85 -8.58 8.66
C SER A 17 0.46 -9.27 9.04
N ASP A 18 0.60 -9.68 10.29
CA ASP A 18 1.81 -10.33 10.80
C ASP A 18 2.00 -11.71 10.15
N GLN A 19 0.93 -12.49 9.98
CA GLN A 19 0.98 -13.76 9.27
C GLN A 19 1.37 -13.59 7.80
N LEU A 20 0.86 -12.56 7.11
CA LEU A 20 1.24 -12.27 5.73
C LEU A 20 2.73 -11.99 5.62
N VAL A 21 3.28 -11.16 6.52
CA VAL A 21 4.72 -10.85 6.54
C VAL A 21 5.55 -12.08 6.87
N ALA A 22 5.14 -12.86 7.87
CA ALA A 22 5.87 -14.07 8.28
C ALA A 22 5.91 -15.14 7.17
N HIS A 23 4.83 -15.31 6.41
CA HIS A 23 4.73 -16.36 5.39
C HIS A 23 5.27 -15.93 4.02
N PHE A 24 5.04 -14.68 3.61
CA PHE A 24 5.37 -14.21 2.27
C PHE A 24 6.58 -13.27 2.21
N GLY A 25 7.10 -12.83 3.35
CA GLY A 25 8.33 -12.04 3.46
C GLY A 25 8.36 -10.85 2.51
N GLU A 26 9.41 -10.76 1.71
CA GLU A 26 9.66 -9.67 0.75
C GLU A 26 8.58 -9.55 -0.33
N ARG A 27 7.76 -10.59 -0.56
CA ARG A 27 6.63 -10.48 -1.49
C ARG A 27 5.53 -9.57 -0.98
N VAL A 28 5.53 -9.21 0.31
CA VAL A 28 4.59 -8.24 0.90
C VAL A 28 5.15 -6.83 0.75
N TYR A 29 4.32 -5.89 0.29
CA TYR A 29 4.67 -4.48 0.30
C TYR A 29 4.72 -3.96 1.74
N ASN A 30 5.74 -3.16 2.05
CA ASN A 30 5.88 -2.48 3.34
C ASN A 30 4.79 -1.42 3.50
N THR A 31 4.39 -0.79 2.39
CA THR A 31 3.29 0.16 2.39
C THR A 31 1.95 -0.52 2.68
N ILE A 32 1.16 0.12 3.55
CA ILE A 32 -0.18 -0.33 3.93
C ILE A 32 -1.19 0.75 3.53
N ILE A 33 -2.31 0.34 2.93
CA ILE A 33 -3.43 1.24 2.63
C ILE A 33 -4.43 1.19 3.79
N PRO A 34 -4.54 2.26 4.60
CA PRO A 34 -5.42 2.28 5.77
C PRO A 34 -6.89 2.40 5.35
N ARG A 35 -7.79 1.97 6.24
CA ARG A 35 -9.20 2.37 6.14
C ARG A 35 -9.30 3.89 6.34
N ASN A 36 -9.80 4.59 5.34
CA ASN A 36 -9.88 6.05 5.31
C ASN A 36 -11.16 6.52 4.62
N ILE A 37 -11.88 7.47 5.23
CA ILE A 37 -13.17 7.95 4.75
C ILE A 37 -13.04 8.66 3.40
N ARG A 38 -12.07 9.57 3.26
CA ARG A 38 -11.84 10.32 2.01
C ARG A 38 -11.52 9.39 0.84
N LEU A 39 -10.71 8.36 1.09
CA LEU A 39 -10.42 7.32 0.10
C LEU A 39 -11.67 6.52 -0.31
N ALA A 40 -12.60 6.27 0.61
CA ALA A 40 -13.86 5.59 0.32
C ALA A 40 -14.89 6.48 -0.40
N GLU A 41 -14.84 7.81 -0.19
CA GLU A 41 -15.73 8.79 -0.83
C GLU A 41 -15.29 9.09 -2.28
N ALA A 42 -13.99 9.13 -2.56
CA ALA A 42 -13.46 9.49 -3.88
C ALA A 42 -14.11 8.76 -5.07
N PRO A 43 -14.36 7.43 -5.03
CA PRO A 43 -15.09 6.72 -6.09
C PRO A 43 -16.50 7.25 -6.36
N SER A 44 -17.24 7.67 -5.33
CA SER A 44 -18.58 8.25 -5.47
C SER A 44 -18.57 9.60 -6.20
N HIS A 45 -17.44 10.31 -6.15
CA HIS A 45 -17.20 11.54 -6.90
C HIS A 45 -16.58 11.29 -8.28
N GLY A 46 -16.30 10.03 -8.64
CA GLY A 46 -15.73 9.67 -9.94
C GLY A 46 -14.30 10.18 -10.19
N ILE A 47 -13.58 10.55 -9.13
CA ILE A 47 -12.21 11.09 -9.25
C ILE A 47 -11.21 10.30 -8.38
N PRO A 48 -9.94 10.19 -8.79
CA PRO A 48 -8.92 9.52 -7.98
C PRO A 48 -8.69 10.24 -6.65
N ILE A 49 -8.26 9.49 -5.62
CA ILE A 49 -8.01 10.04 -4.27
C ILE A 49 -7.00 11.21 -4.27
N LEU A 50 -6.01 11.20 -5.17
CA LEU A 50 -5.05 12.29 -5.31
C LEU A 50 -5.69 13.62 -5.74
N HIS A 51 -6.77 13.55 -6.51
CA HIS A 51 -7.54 14.72 -6.93
C HIS A 51 -8.65 15.07 -5.93
N TYR A 52 -9.22 14.06 -5.26
CA TYR A 52 -10.26 14.26 -4.25
C TYR A 52 -9.71 14.94 -2.99
N ASP A 53 -8.65 14.37 -2.41
CA ASP A 53 -8.00 14.90 -1.21
C ASP A 53 -6.55 14.39 -1.16
N ARG A 54 -5.63 15.21 -1.69
CA ARG A 54 -4.20 14.89 -1.80
C ARG A 54 -3.51 14.70 -0.45
N ASP A 55 -4.00 15.38 0.59
CA ASP A 55 -3.39 15.41 1.92
C ASP A 55 -3.98 14.31 2.83
N SER A 56 -5.01 13.61 2.34
CA SER A 56 -5.58 12.46 3.03
C SER A 56 -4.53 11.35 3.25
N ARG A 57 -4.66 10.63 4.37
CA ARG A 57 -3.82 9.46 4.66
C ARG A 57 -3.90 8.40 3.55
N GLY A 58 -5.06 8.26 2.90
CA GLY A 58 -5.24 7.36 1.76
C GLY A 58 -4.38 7.77 0.55
N ALA A 59 -4.43 9.05 0.16
CA ALA A 59 -3.59 9.57 -0.93
C ALA A 59 -2.10 9.40 -0.65
N LEU A 60 -1.64 9.79 0.55
CA LEU A 60 -0.24 9.66 0.94
C LEU A 60 0.23 8.19 0.93
N SER A 61 -0.60 7.25 1.40
CA SER A 61 -0.29 5.82 1.32
C SER A 61 -0.16 5.31 -0.12
N TYR A 62 -0.99 5.80 -1.06
CA TYR A 62 -0.85 5.42 -2.47
C TYR A 62 0.41 6.01 -3.12
N LEU A 63 0.82 7.23 -2.75
CA LEU A 63 2.09 7.81 -3.21
C LEU A 63 3.29 7.02 -2.66
N ALA A 64 3.25 6.65 -1.38
CA ALA A 64 4.28 5.81 -0.77
C ALA A 64 4.39 4.45 -1.48
N LEU A 65 3.23 3.84 -1.81
CA LEU A 65 3.17 2.58 -2.54
C LEU A 65 3.76 2.71 -3.95
N ALA A 66 3.41 3.77 -4.68
CA ALA A 66 3.97 4.03 -6.00
C ALA A 66 5.50 4.14 -5.93
N GLY A 67 6.04 4.87 -4.95
CA GLY A 67 7.48 4.95 -4.72
C GLY A 67 8.10 3.60 -4.36
N GLU A 68 7.41 2.75 -3.61
CA GLU A 68 7.89 1.40 -3.27
C GLU A 68 7.94 0.49 -4.48
N ILE A 69 6.91 0.50 -5.33
CA ILE A 69 6.87 -0.28 -6.58
C ILE A 69 8.06 0.10 -7.46
N LEU A 70 8.26 1.40 -7.71
CA LEU A 70 9.36 1.88 -8.55
C LEU A 70 10.74 1.46 -8.01
N ARG A 71 10.95 1.52 -6.68
CA ARG A 71 12.22 1.07 -6.08
C ARG A 71 12.46 -0.43 -6.25
N ARG A 72 11.39 -1.25 -6.17
CA ARG A 72 11.50 -2.71 -6.35
C ARG A 72 11.76 -3.06 -7.81
N ASP A 73 11.12 -2.36 -8.76
CA ASP A 73 11.33 -2.57 -10.19
C ASP A 73 12.77 -2.23 -10.60
N VAL A 74 13.30 -1.07 -10.16
CA VAL A 74 14.69 -0.68 -10.44
C VAL A 74 15.70 -1.63 -9.80
N GLY A 75 15.40 -2.14 -8.59
CA GLY A 75 16.21 -3.15 -7.92
C GLY A 75 16.21 -4.50 -8.65
N ALA A 76 15.09 -4.88 -9.25
CA ALA A 76 14.96 -6.11 -10.04
C ALA A 76 15.79 -6.05 -11.32
N GLU A 77 15.73 -4.95 -12.07
CA GLU A 77 16.51 -4.75 -13.32
C GLU A 77 18.03 -4.79 -13.07
N SER A 78 18.48 -4.28 -11.93
CA SER A 78 19.91 -4.29 -11.55
C SER A 78 20.45 -5.70 -11.27
N SER A 79 19.56 -6.64 -10.90
CA SER A 79 19.93 -8.03 -10.60
C SER A 79 20.04 -8.91 -11.86
N GLU A 80 19.31 -8.57 -12.92
CA GLU A 80 19.34 -9.30 -14.20
C GLU A 80 20.58 -8.97 -15.04
N ILE A 81 21.17 -7.78 -14.88
CA ILE A 81 22.37 -7.36 -15.63
C ILE A 81 23.67 -8.01 -15.09
N THR A 82 23.63 -8.62 -13.90
CA THR A 82 24.81 -9.22 -13.26
C THR A 82 24.90 -10.75 -13.45
N THR A 83 23.94 -11.38 -14.16
CA THR A 83 23.95 -12.82 -14.50
C THR A 83 24.18 -13.01 -16.00
#